data_AF-A0A3D2JX05-F1
#
_entry.id   AF-A0A3D2JX05-F1
#
_cell.length_a   1.000
_cell.length_b   1.000
_cell.length_c   1.000
_cell.angle_alpha   90.00
_cell.angle_beta   90.00
_cell.angle_gamma   90.00
#
_symmetry.space_group_name_H-M   'P 1'
#
loop_
_entity.id
_entity.type
_entity.pdbx_description
1 polymer ?
#
loop_
_entity_poly.entity_id
_entity_poly.type
_entity_poly.pdbx_seq_one_letter_code
_entity_poly.pdbx_strand_id
1 'polypeptide(L)' 'MTKPVIKMFLALAMVCVPQLPVLAQSGPSYEDILAGLSDPERWLTYSGDYSGKRHSPLAQITPENVSALR' A
#
# COMPACT_ATOMS: atom_id res chain seq x y z
N MET A 1 -26.13 -47.56 5.27
CA MET A 1 -25.77 -46.86 6.51
C MET A 1 -24.39 -46.21 6.35
N THR A 2 -24.26 -45.23 5.43
CA THR A 2 -22.95 -44.68 4.99
C THR A 2 -23.00 -43.18 4.61
N LYS A 3 -24.05 -42.46 5.04
CA LYS A 3 -24.23 -41.03 4.69
C LYS A 3 -23.61 -39.99 5.65
N PRO A 4 -23.24 -40.27 6.93
CA PRO A 4 -22.75 -39.20 7.81
C PRO A 4 -21.25 -38.90 7.64
N VAL A 5 -20.45 -39.88 7.22
CA VAL A 5 -18.99 -39.71 7.08
C VAL A 5 -18.65 -38.81 5.88
N ILE A 6 -19.35 -38.96 4.76
CA ILE A 6 -19.18 -38.11 3.57
C ILE A 6 -19.60 -36.65 3.87
N LYS A 7 -20.66 -36.45 4.67
CA LYS A 7 -21.07 -35.11 5.12
C LYS A 7 -20.04 -34.47 6.06
N MET A 8 -19.35 -35.27 6.87
CA MET A 8 -18.33 -34.78 7.81
C MET A 8 -17.03 -34.36 7.10
N PHE A 9 -16.65 -35.02 6.00
CA PHE A 9 -15.51 -34.59 5.17
C PHE A 9 -15.80 -33.34 4.33
N LEU A 10 -17.04 -33.17 3.86
CA LEU A 10 -17.47 -31.95 3.16
C LEU A 10 -17.54 -30.73 4.09
N ALA A 11 -17.86 -30.92 5.37
CA ALA A 11 -17.92 -29.85 6.36
C ALA A 11 -16.53 -29.32 6.76
N LEU A 12 -15.48 -30.14 6.70
CA LEU A 12 -14.12 -29.73 7.07
C LEU A 12 -13.38 -28.99 5.94
N ALA A 13 -13.73 -29.25 4.68
CA ALA A 13 -13.19 -28.52 3.54
C ALA A 13 -13.78 -27.10 3.39
N MET A 14 -14.96 -26.84 3.96
CA MET A 14 -15.64 -25.54 3.86
C MET A 14 -15.16 -24.49 4.89
N VAL A 15 -14.29 -24.88 5.83
CA VAL A 15 -13.69 -23.96 6.81
C VAL A 15 -12.33 -23.42 6.33
N CYS A 16 -11.79 -23.93 5.20
CA CYS A 16 -10.37 -23.78 4.90
C CYS A 16 -9.98 -22.77 3.80
N VAL A 17 -10.89 -22.11 3.05
CA VAL A 17 -10.49 -21.07 2.08
C VAL A 17 -11.67 -20.09 1.89
N PRO A 18 -11.55 -18.77 2.22
CA PRO A 18 -10.52 -17.90 1.66
C PRO A 18 -9.97 -16.85 2.66
N GLN A 19 -8.73 -17.01 3.12
CA GLN A 19 -7.99 -15.88 3.72
C GLN A 19 -7.26 -15.03 2.65
N LEU A 20 -7.76 -15.00 1.41
CA LEU A 20 -7.10 -14.35 0.27
C LEU A 20 -7.55 -12.90 0.01
N PRO A 21 -7.76 -12.05 1.04
CA PRO A 21 -7.47 -10.63 0.82
C PRO A 21 -6.72 -9.96 1.99
N VAL A 22 -5.84 -10.66 2.72
CA VAL A 22 -5.00 -10.04 3.77
C VAL A 22 -3.54 -9.84 3.32
N LEU A 23 -3.27 -9.93 2.02
CA LEU A 23 -1.97 -9.55 1.44
C LEU A 23 -2.01 -8.19 0.72
N ALA A 24 -3.17 -7.52 0.69
CA ALA A 24 -3.39 -6.34 -0.14
C ALA A 24 -3.36 -4.99 0.63
N GLN A 25 -3.14 -4.99 1.95
CA GLN A 25 -2.97 -3.75 2.73
C GLN A 25 -1.49 -3.44 2.99
N SER A 26 -0.71 -3.33 1.91
CA SER A 26 0.67 -2.85 1.98
C SER A 26 0.68 -1.31 1.97
N GLY A 27 0.23 -0.70 3.07
CA GLY A 27 0.38 0.75 3.29
C GLY A 27 1.83 1.12 3.62
N PRO A 28 2.17 2.42 3.62
CA PRO A 28 3.48 2.85 4.09
C PRO A 28 3.69 2.42 5.56
N SER A 29 4.90 1.96 5.88
CA SER A 29 5.26 1.62 7.25
C SER A 29 5.47 2.88 8.11
N TYR A 30 5.64 2.70 9.42
CA TYR A 30 6.03 3.81 10.29
C TYR A 30 7.38 4.41 9.86
N GLU A 31 8.33 3.55 9.52
CA GLU A 31 9.67 3.93 9.08
C GLU A 31 9.64 4.68 7.75
N ASP A 32 8.78 4.27 6.81
CA ASP A 32 8.55 4.98 5.55
C ASP A 32 8.11 6.44 5.81
N ILE A 33 7.16 6.62 6.72
CA ILE A 33 6.63 7.95 7.08
C ILE A 33 7.70 8.77 7.80
N LEU A 34 8.45 8.15 8.72
CA LEU A 34 9.54 8.79 9.46
C LEU A 34 10.68 9.24 8.53
N ALA A 35 10.95 8.48 7.47
CA ALA A 35 11.96 8.81 6.47
C ALA A 35 11.61 10.07 5.64
N GLY A 36 10.35 10.53 5.67
CA GLY A 36 9.92 11.74 5.00
C GLY A 36 10.17 11.70 3.49
N LEU A 37 10.83 12.74 2.96
CA LEU A 37 11.15 12.89 1.53
C LEU A 37 12.52 12.31 1.14
N SER A 38 13.07 11.37 1.94
CA SER A 38 14.33 10.67 1.60
C SER A 38 14.21 9.87 0.30
N ASP A 39 13.03 9.32 0.04
CA ASP A 39 12.60 8.90 -1.29
C ASP A 39 11.72 10.01 -1.89
N PRO A 40 12.26 10.86 -2.79
CA PRO A 40 11.57 12.06 -3.26
C PRO A 40 10.40 11.75 -4.21
N GLU A 41 10.25 10.51 -4.68
CA GLU A 41 9.12 10.07 -5.51
C GLU A 41 7.85 9.81 -4.68
N ARG A 42 7.98 9.66 -3.35
CA ARG A 42 6.87 9.32 -2.46
C ARG A 42 6.37 10.55 -1.70
N TRP A 43 5.04 10.73 -1.63
CA TRP A 43 4.38 11.77 -0.84
C TRP A 43 3.45 11.15 0.21
N LEU A 44 4.02 10.72 1.34
CA LEU A 44 3.32 9.85 2.30
C LEU A 44 2.58 10.58 3.43
N THR A 45 2.87 11.87 3.63
CA THR A 45 2.19 12.71 4.62
C THR A 45 1.51 13.90 3.95
N TYR A 46 0.62 14.59 4.67
CA TYR A 46 -0.09 15.75 4.14
C TYR A 46 0.84 16.82 3.56
N SER A 47 2.01 17.02 4.19
CA SER A 47 2.99 18.04 3.81
C SER A 47 4.28 17.47 3.19
N GLY A 48 4.30 16.20 2.79
CA GLY A 48 5.48 15.50 2.29
C GLY A 48 6.31 14.92 3.43
N ASP A 49 6.70 15.76 4.39
CA ASP A 49 7.37 15.37 5.63
C ASP A 49 6.76 16.07 6.88
N TYR A 50 7.35 15.80 8.05
CA TYR A 50 6.95 16.44 9.31
C TYR A 50 7.42 17.90 9.48
N SER A 51 8.15 18.48 8.51
CA SER A 51 8.57 19.89 8.59
C SER A 51 7.42 20.87 8.31
N GLY A 52 6.36 20.40 7.66
CA GLY A 52 5.21 21.22 7.27
C GLY A 52 5.47 22.15 6.08
N LYS A 53 6.64 22.10 5.45
CA LYS A 53 7.05 23.05 4.40
C LYS A 53 6.44 22.78 3.02
N ARG A 54 6.00 21.55 2.74
CA ARG A 54 5.47 21.13 1.42
C ARG A 54 6.48 21.32 0.28
N HIS A 55 7.77 21.13 0.54
CA HIS A 55 8.83 21.35 -0.44
C HIS A 55 9.33 20.01 -1.00
N SER A 56 9.14 19.75 -2.29
CA SER A 56 9.66 18.54 -2.96
C SER A 56 11.14 18.70 -3.34
N PRO A 57 11.99 17.67 -3.14
CA PRO A 57 13.35 17.64 -3.68
C PRO A 57 13.41 17.38 -5.20
N LEU A 58 12.33 16.92 -5.82
CA LEU A 58 12.30 16.63 -7.25
C LEU A 58 12.50 17.91 -8.07
N ALA A 59 13.37 17.83 -9.08
CA ALA A 59 13.74 18.96 -9.94
C ALA A 59 13.63 18.62 -11.44
N GLN A 60 12.88 17.57 -11.80
CA GLN A 60 12.69 17.21 -13.22
C GLN A 60 11.90 18.30 -13.96
N ILE A 61 10.89 18.89 -13.30
CA ILE A 61 10.15 20.04 -13.81
C ILE A 61 10.81 21.30 -13.24
N THR A 62 11.25 22.20 -14.12
CA THR A 62 11.97 23.43 -13.80
C THR A 62 11.28 24.63 -14.45
N PRO A 63 11.61 25.87 -14.05
CA PRO A 63 11.07 27.07 -14.70
C PRO A 63 11.30 27.11 -16.22
N GLU A 64 12.37 26.50 -16.72
CA GLU A 64 12.73 26.47 -18.13
C GLU A 64 11.85 25.51 -18.95
N ASN A 65 11.41 24.39 -18.35
CA ASN A 65 10.71 23.32 -19.07
C ASN A 65 9.22 23.19 -18.71
N VAL A 66 8.74 23.88 -17.67
CA VAL A 66 7.34 23.80 -17.22
C VAL A 66 6.33 24.14 -18.33
N SER A 67 6.72 25.00 -19.26
CA SER A 67 5.89 25.36 -20.42
C SER A 67 5.61 24.21 -21.40
N ALA A 68 6.36 23.10 -21.32
CA ALA A 68 6.22 21.94 -22.19
C ALA A 68 5.30 20.83 -21.63
N LEU A 69 4.76 20.98 -20.41
CA LEU A 69 3.92 19.97 -19.76
C LEU A 69 2.58 19.76 -20.51
N ARG A 70 2.09 18.52 -20.58
CA ARG A 70 0.87 18.11 -21.30
C ARG A 70 0.03 17.13 -20.51
#